data_AF-A0A5C4MDV6-F1
#
_entry.id   AF-A0A5C4MDV6-F1
#
_cell.length_a   1.000
_cell.length_b   1.000
_cell.length_c   1.000
_cell.angle_alpha   90.00
_cell.angle_beta   90.00
_cell.angle_gamma   90.00
#
_symmetry.space_group_name_H-M   'P 1'
#
loop_
_entity.id
_entity.type
_entity.pdbx_description
1 polymer ?
#
loop_
_entity_poly.entity_id
_entity_poly.type
_entity_poly.pdbx_seq_one_letter_code
_entity_poly.pdbx_strand_id
1 'polypeptide(L)' 'ARAAPPLQYVRKVSGMTKPSQANAEAFDRAVHEIAHLTQHLLDELVTTAPPKDREVEAEKARARAAKRYSTMAG' A
#
# COMPACT_ATOMS: atom_id res chain seq x y z
N ALA A 1 7.08 -4.59 3.37
CA ALA A 1 5.69 -4.31 3.78
C ALA A 1 4.87 -3.90 2.56
N ARG A 2 3.55 -4.21 2.49
CA ARG A 2 2.66 -3.56 1.51
C ARG A 2 2.21 -2.23 2.11
N ALA A 3 2.92 -1.15 1.83
CA ALA A 3 2.46 0.18 2.17
C ALA A 3 1.25 0.55 1.29
N ALA A 4 0.25 1.24 1.84
CA ALA A 4 -0.78 1.87 1.03
C ALA A 4 -0.14 2.99 0.20
N PRO A 5 -0.59 3.26 -1.04
CA PRO A 5 0.01 4.32 -1.86
C PRO A 5 -0.25 5.68 -1.17
N PRO A 6 0.78 6.50 -0.87
CA PRO A 6 0.64 7.83 -0.25
C PRO A 6 -0.41 8.71 -0.94
N LEU A 7 -0.55 8.58 -2.26
CA LEU A 7 -1.60 9.20 -3.07
C LEU A 7 -3.02 8.94 -2.54
N GLN A 8 -3.34 7.69 -2.18
CA GLN A 8 -4.69 7.33 -1.73
C GLN A 8 -5.00 7.94 -0.37
N TYR A 9 -4.00 8.03 0.51
CA TYR A 9 -4.15 8.71 1.80
C TYR A 9 -4.38 10.21 1.60
N VAL A 10 -3.58 10.88 0.78
CA VAL A 10 -3.75 12.32 0.49
C VAL A 10 -5.11 12.61 -0.14
N ARG A 11 -5.59 11.78 -1.08
CA ARG A 11 -6.95 11.88 -1.64
C ARG A 11 -8.02 11.77 -0.56
N LYS A 12 -7.86 10.81 0.37
CA LYS A 12 -8.81 10.58 1.44
C LYS A 12 -8.89 11.76 2.42
N VAL A 13 -7.75 12.33 2.81
CA VAL A 13 -7.69 13.45 3.77
C VAL A 13 -8.15 14.76 3.14
N SER A 14 -7.67 15.05 1.93
CA SER A 14 -7.98 16.31 1.24
C SER A 14 -9.39 16.36 0.65
N GLY A 15 -10.05 15.21 0.47
CA GLY A 15 -11.31 15.11 -0.26
C GLY A 15 -11.18 15.31 -1.77
N MET A 16 -9.96 15.54 -2.28
CA MET A 16 -9.68 15.79 -3.69
C MET A 16 -9.21 14.51 -4.38
N THR A 17 -10.00 13.99 -5.32
CA THR A 17 -9.53 12.89 -6.20
C THR A 17 -8.51 13.40 -7.23
N LYS A 18 -8.70 14.64 -7.69
CA LYS A 18 -7.84 15.39 -8.60
C LYS A 18 -7.67 16.82 -8.05
N PRO A 19 -6.44 17.26 -7.73
CA PRO A 19 -6.23 18.63 -7.25
C PRO A 19 -6.51 19.66 -8.36
N SER A 20 -6.93 20.86 -7.97
CA SER A 20 -6.97 22.02 -8.86
C SER A 20 -5.55 22.47 -9.22
N GLN A 21 -5.39 23.30 -10.25
CA GLN A 21 -4.07 23.84 -10.62
C GLN A 21 -3.42 24.61 -9.45
N ALA A 22 -4.22 25.38 -8.69
CA ALA A 22 -3.75 26.11 -7.53
C ALA A 22 -3.26 25.21 -6.38
N ASN A 23 -3.81 23.99 -6.27
CA ASN A 23 -3.50 23.06 -5.18
C ASN A 23 -2.51 21.96 -5.60
N ALA A 24 -2.14 21.86 -6.88
CA ALA A 24 -1.34 20.77 -7.41
C ALA A 24 0.00 20.62 -6.66
N GLU A 25 0.72 21.74 -6.48
CA GLU A 25 2.01 21.73 -5.81
C GLU A 25 1.91 21.27 -4.34
N ALA A 26 0.92 21.76 -3.60
CA ALA A 26 0.70 21.35 -2.22
C ALA A 26 0.30 19.87 -2.10
N PHE A 27 -0.52 19.39 -3.04
CA PHE A 27 -0.94 17.99 -3.11
C PHE A 27 0.25 17.07 -3.39
N ASP A 28 1.08 17.41 -4.38
CA ASP A 28 2.24 16.62 -4.77
C ASP A 28 3.30 16.58 -3.65
N ARG A 29 3.55 17.71 -2.98
CA ARG A 29 4.43 17.76 -1.80
C ARG A 29 3.94 16.84 -0.68
N ALA A 30 2.64 16.89 -0.35
CA ALA A 30 2.08 16.02 0.69
C ALA A 30 2.24 14.53 0.34
N VAL A 31 2.02 14.16 -0.93
CA VAL A 31 2.26 12.78 -1.39
C VAL A 31 3.70 12.37 -1.20
N HIS A 32 4.65 13.24 -1.58
CA HIS A 32 6.08 12.99 -1.45
C HIS A 32 6.54 12.86 0.00
N GLU A 33 6.15 13.79 0.88
CA GLU A 33 6.53 13.77 2.30
C GLU A 33 6.00 12.51 3.00
N ILE A 34 4.76 12.11 2.73
CA ILE A 34 4.20 10.90 3.31
C ILE A 34 4.90 9.65 2.78
N ALA A 35 5.26 9.62 1.50
CA ALA A 35 6.07 8.55 0.94
C ALA A 35 7.41 8.44 1.67
N HIS A 36 8.09 9.57 1.85
CA HIS A 36 9.38 9.67 2.51
C HIS A 36 9.32 9.23 3.98
N LEU A 37 8.37 9.77 4.76
CA LEU A 37 8.16 9.41 6.17
C LEU A 37 7.83 7.93 6.34
N THR A 38 6.99 7.39 5.45
CA THR A 38 6.64 5.96 5.48
C THR A 38 7.86 5.10 5.19
N GLN A 39 8.70 5.50 4.23
CA GLN A 39 9.93 4.78 3.92
C GLN A 39 10.91 4.82 5.09
N HIS A 40 11.14 6.01 5.68
CA HIS A 40 11.99 6.16 6.87
C HIS A 40 11.53 5.26 8.02
N LEU A 41 10.22 5.25 8.33
CA LEU A 41 9.68 4.36 9.35
C LEU A 41 10.00 2.89 9.03
N LEU A 42 9.81 2.46 7.77
CA LEU A 42 10.07 1.08 7.38
C LEU A 42 11.56 0.72 7.48
N ASP A 43 12.46 1.67 7.25
CA ASP A 43 13.90 1.48 7.37
C ASP A 43 14.35 1.40 8.84
N GLU A 44 13.67 2.10 9.75
CA GLU A 44 13.95 2.09 11.20
C GLU A 44 13.32 0.90 11.94
N LEU A 45 12.26 0.30 11.38
CA LEU A 45 11.57 -0.81 12.01
C LEU A 45 12.43 -2.09 12.02
N VAL A 46 12.89 -2.47 13.20
CA VAL A 46 13.52 -3.79 13.43
C VAL A 46 12.44 -4.86 13.51
N THR A 47 12.55 -5.88 12.65
CA THR A 47 11.66 -7.04 12.67
C THR A 47 12.46 -8.32 12.91
N THR A 48 11.97 -9.17 13.81
CA THR A 48 12.49 -10.53 14.03
C THR A 48 11.87 -11.55 13.09
N ALA A 49 10.86 -11.15 12.31
CA ALA A 49 10.20 -12.03 11.37
C ALA A 49 11.12 -12.31 10.16
N PRO A 50 11.27 -13.58 9.75
CA PRO A 50 12.06 -13.92 8.58
C PRO A 50 11.52 -13.20 7.33
N PRO A 51 12.39 -12.78 6.39
CA PRO A 51 11.97 -12.16 5.14
C PRO A 51 10.94 -13.04 4.43
N LYS A 52 9.80 -12.46 4.05
CA LYS A 52 8.77 -13.18 3.30
C LYS A 52 9.21 -13.34 1.85
N ASP A 53 9.38 -14.58 1.42
CA ASP A 53 9.56 -14.91 0.01
C ASP A 53 8.28 -14.58 -0.77
N ARG A 54 8.43 -13.78 -1.82
CA ARG A 54 7.30 -13.29 -2.63
C ARG A 54 6.63 -14.40 -3.43
N GLU A 55 7.39 -15.36 -3.95
CA GLU A 55 6.85 -16.50 -4.71
C GLU A 55 6.07 -17.43 -3.81
N VAL A 56 6.61 -17.73 -2.62
CA VAL A 56 5.93 -18.57 -1.62
C VAL A 56 4.64 -17.92 -1.14
N GLU A 57 4.64 -16.60 -0.89
CA GLU A 57 3.42 -15.90 -0.47
C GLU A 57 2.39 -15.77 -1.60
N ALA A 58 2.84 -15.67 -2.86
CA ALA A 58 1.97 -15.69 -4.04
C ALA A 58 1.33 -17.07 -4.26
N GLU A 59 2.09 -18.15 -4.07
CA GLU A 59 1.57 -19.52 -4.15
C GLU A 59 0.55 -19.80 -3.04
N LYS A 60 0.85 -19.42 -1.78
CA LYS A 60 -0.14 -19.48 -0.69
C LYS A 60 -1.39 -18.67 -1.01
N ALA A 61 -1.25 -17.50 -1.64
CA ALA A 61 -2.40 -16.69 -2.04
C ALA A 61 -3.23 -17.38 -3.14
N ARG A 62 -2.59 -18.01 -4.12
CA ARG A 62 -3.25 -18.82 -5.16
C ARG A 62 -3.99 -20.02 -4.55
N ALA A 63 -3.36 -20.76 -3.65
CA ALA A 63 -3.99 -21.88 -2.95
C ALA A 63 -5.21 -21.42 -2.11
N ARG A 64 -5.11 -20.29 -1.41
CA ARG A 64 -6.24 -19.68 -0.69
C ARG A 64 -7.37 -19.21 -1.62
N ALA A 65 -7.05 -18.75 -2.83
CA ALA A 65 -8.05 -18.36 -3.82
C ALA A 65 -8.77 -19.60 -4.36
N ALA A 66 -8.05 -20.66 -4.73
CA ALA A 66 -8.62 -21.91 -5.23
C ALA A 66 -9.66 -22.50 -4.24
N LYS A 67 -9.34 -22.54 -2.94
CA LYS A 67 -10.28 -22.99 -1.90
C LYS A 67 -11.55 -22.13 -1.80
N ARG A 68 -11.41 -20.81 -1.93
CA ARG A 68 -12.56 -19.89 -1.89
C ARG A 68 -13.48 -20.08 -3.09
N TYR A 69 -12.91 -20.19 -4.27
CA TYR A 69 -13.69 -20.37 -5.50
C TYR A 69 -14.27 -21.78 -5.64
N SER A 70 -13.65 -22.82 -5.04
CA SER A 70 -14.26 -24.15 -5.01
C SER A 70 -15.46 -24.23 -4.07
N THR A 71 -15.46 -23.48 -2.96
CA THR A 71 -16.59 -23.43 -2.01
C THR A 71 -17.75 -22.56 -2.53
N MET A 72 -17.50 -21.59 -3.42
CA MET A 72 -18.56 -20.77 -4.03
C MET A 72 -19.23 -21.42 -5.26
N ALA A 73 -18.66 -22.49 -5.80
CA ALA A 73 -19.13 -23.17 -7.01
C ALA A 73 -19.98 -24.43 -6.72
N GLY A 74 -20.31 -24.69 -5.46
CA GLY A 74 -21.28 -25.70 -5.02
C GLY A 74 -22.43 -25.05 -4.27
#